data_AF-A0A7K1Z0J4-F1
#
_entry.id   AF-A0A7K1Z0J4-F1
#
_cell.length_a   1.000
_cell.length_b   1.000
_cell.length_c   1.000
_cell.angle_alpha   90.00
_cell.angle_beta   90.00
_cell.angle_gamma   90.00
#
_symmetry.space_group_name_H-M   'P 1'
#
loop_
_entity.id
_entity.type
_entity.pdbx_description
1 polymer ?
#
loop_
_entity_poly.entity_id
_entity_poly.type
_entity_poly.pdbx_seq_one_letter_code
_entity_poly.pdbx_strand_id
1 'polypeptide(L)'
;MITDKRLTGSEKVRRLQTVLHAKAKEHPDHRFHALADKVWRMDFLMEAWVLVRRNGGSAGVDGETIEDVKQRGVGGWLGELSRELREGTYRPKAVRQVLIPKKQPGKFRPLGIPCLRDRVAQTSAMLVLSPIFEADLQPEQYGYREGRSAQDAVKRIHRLLNQGHQEVVDADLSNYFGEIPHAELMKSLARRISDGRMLRLIKAWMEMPVLEEDKTGGKRLTNRARQERKGTPQGSPISPLLSNIYMRRFILGWKLLGYAQQFEAEIVCYADDFCVLGRTTATEMLAVVIQLLERLKLPLNAQKTRCLRCPEEAFEFLGYRIGWNYRPKTGTRYIGTRPSKGSVQSICRRISEQTNCRYGLMDAEEMVRRLNWMISGWANYFTLGQVNPAYHTIDQHTARRLRQWFCRKHKMRSGKHVHFSDTRLRETYGLHSLAPRTKNFPWAKACVQLKAGCGKTARPV
;
A
#
# COMPACT_ATOMS: atom_id res chain seq x y z
N MET A 1 32.03 34.30 11.04
CA MET A 1 31.28 33.65 12.14
C MET A 1 30.05 32.97 11.55
N ILE A 2 30.16 31.69 11.21
CA ILE A 2 29.03 30.90 10.68
C ILE A 2 28.20 30.50 11.91
N THR A 3 27.02 31.09 12.05
CA THR A 3 26.05 30.76 13.09
C THR A 3 25.72 29.27 13.05
N ASP A 4 26.11 28.55 14.09
CA ASP A 4 25.80 27.15 14.35
C ASP A 4 24.28 27.00 14.57
N LYS A 5 23.53 26.89 13.46
CA LYS A 5 22.10 26.55 13.52
C LYS A 5 21.99 25.15 14.11
N ARG A 6 21.61 25.05 15.39
CA ARG A 6 21.24 23.79 16.04
C ARG A 6 20.15 23.11 15.22
N LEU A 7 20.52 22.06 14.49
CA LEU A 7 19.59 21.26 13.69
C LEU A 7 18.45 20.72 14.57
N THR A 8 17.23 20.79 14.06
CA THR A 8 16.05 20.14 14.66
C THR A 8 16.21 18.61 14.64
N GLY A 9 15.43 17.90 15.48
CA GLY A 9 15.46 16.43 15.53
C GLY A 9 15.19 15.79 14.17
N SER A 10 14.21 16.31 13.42
CA SER A 10 13.85 15.80 12.09
C SER A 10 14.97 16.02 11.05
N GLU A 11 15.66 17.15 11.09
CA GLU A 11 16.80 17.42 10.20
C GLU A 11 17.98 16.49 10.49
N LYS A 12 18.24 16.18 11.76
CA LYS A 12 19.28 15.21 12.15
C LYS A 12 18.97 13.80 11.63
N VAL A 13 17.71 13.37 11.71
CA VAL A 13 17.25 12.09 11.15
C VAL A 13 17.47 12.06 9.64
N ARG A 14 16.98 13.06 8.90
CA ARG A 14 17.13 13.15 7.44
C ARG A 14 18.59 13.18 6.99
N ARG A 15 19.44 13.93 7.70
CA ARG A 15 20.89 13.97 7.42
C ARG A 15 21.52 12.58 7.54
N LEU A 16 21.22 11.85 8.62
CA LEU A 16 21.72 10.48 8.78
C LEU A 16 21.19 9.55 7.69
N GLN A 17 19.90 9.63 7.36
CA GLN A 17 19.31 8.83 6.28
C GLN A 17 19.99 9.08 4.93
N THR A 18 20.29 10.35 4.62
CA THR A 18 21.00 10.72 3.39
C THR A 18 22.40 10.12 3.34
N VAL A 19 23.15 10.20 4.45
CA VAL A 19 24.50 9.62 4.55
C VAL A 19 24.47 8.10 4.42
N LEU A 20 23.52 7.44 5.10
CA LEU A 20 23.36 5.98 5.01
C LEU A 20 23.01 5.55 3.58
N HIS A 21 22.11 6.27 2.91
CA HIS A 21 21.71 5.98 1.54
C HIS A 21 22.85 6.18 0.55
N ALA A 22 23.58 7.29 0.64
CA ALA A 22 24.74 7.57 -0.21
C ALA A 22 25.79 6.46 -0.08
N LYS A 23 26.18 6.13 1.15
CA LYS A 23 27.15 5.06 1.43
C LYS A 23 26.68 3.69 0.93
N ALA A 24 25.39 3.39 1.11
CA ALA A 24 24.75 2.16 0.66
C ALA A 24 24.75 2.01 -0.87
N LYS A 25 24.69 3.14 -1.59
CA LYS A 25 24.71 3.19 -3.05
C LYS A 25 26.13 3.14 -3.62
N GLU A 26 27.08 3.83 -2.98
CA GLU A 26 28.49 3.86 -3.38
C GLU A 26 29.21 2.54 -3.11
N HIS A 27 28.84 1.84 -2.04
CA HIS A 27 29.49 0.59 -1.62
C HIS A 27 28.47 -0.55 -1.46
N PRO A 28 28.10 -1.27 -2.55
CA PRO A 28 27.07 -2.31 -2.54
C PRO A 28 27.36 -3.49 -1.57
N ASP A 29 28.62 -3.79 -1.31
CA ASP A 29 29.04 -4.87 -0.42
C ASP A 29 29.28 -4.41 1.03
N HIS A 30 29.05 -3.13 1.33
CA HIS A 30 29.29 -2.60 2.67
C HIS A 30 28.31 -3.17 3.70
N ARG A 31 28.86 -3.69 4.79
CA ARG A 31 28.10 -4.16 5.95
C ARG A 31 28.09 -3.09 7.03
N PHE A 32 26.90 -2.52 7.25
CA PHE A 32 26.65 -1.51 8.25
C PHE A 32 26.66 -2.12 9.66
N HIS A 33 27.50 -1.53 10.51
CA HIS A 33 27.64 -1.80 11.94
C HIS A 33 27.13 -0.59 12.73
N ALA A 34 26.93 -0.75 14.04
CA ALA A 34 26.46 0.32 14.94
C ALA A 34 25.23 1.05 14.38
N LEU A 35 24.17 0.28 14.13
CA LEU A 35 22.86 0.77 13.70
C LEU A 35 21.87 0.78 14.86
N ALA A 36 21.97 -0.17 15.78
CA ALA A 36 21.06 -0.32 16.90
C ALA A 36 21.09 0.92 17.81
N ASP A 37 22.26 1.52 18.00
CA ASP A 37 22.41 2.73 18.79
C ASP A 37 21.65 3.92 18.24
N LYS A 38 21.37 3.93 16.93
CA LYS A 38 20.58 4.98 16.29
C LYS A 38 19.09 4.84 16.59
N VAL A 39 18.62 3.61 16.82
CA VAL A 39 17.20 3.31 17.10
C VAL A 39 16.74 3.92 18.41
N TRP A 40 17.60 3.94 19.43
CA TRP A 40 17.26 4.49 20.75
C TRP A 40 17.73 5.92 20.94
N ARG A 41 18.17 6.63 19.90
CA ARG A 41 18.40 8.08 20.02
C ARG A 41 17.08 8.79 20.16
N MET A 42 17.04 9.81 21.03
CA MET A 42 15.82 10.56 21.31
C MET A 42 15.27 11.28 20.05
N ASP A 43 16.13 11.75 19.15
CA ASP A 43 15.68 12.36 17.89
C ASP A 43 14.96 11.36 16.96
N PHE A 44 15.47 10.13 16.85
CA PHE A 44 14.82 9.05 16.10
C PHE A 44 13.52 8.56 16.76
N LEU A 45 13.53 8.38 18.08
CA LEU A 45 12.34 7.95 18.84
C LEU A 45 11.22 9.01 18.78
N MET A 46 11.58 10.29 18.83
CA MET A 46 10.62 11.40 18.72
C MET A 46 10.00 11.46 17.31
N GLU A 47 10.81 11.34 16.26
CA GLU A 47 10.30 11.28 14.87
C GLU A 47 9.40 10.05 14.68
N ALA A 48 9.82 8.88 15.19
CA ALA A 48 9.01 7.66 15.16
C ALA A 48 7.67 7.84 15.89
N TRP A 49 7.67 8.49 17.06
CA TRP A 49 6.44 8.83 17.78
C TRP A 49 5.50 9.70 16.94
N VAL A 50 6.03 10.75 16.28
CA VAL A 50 5.21 11.64 15.45
C VAL A 50 4.54 10.87 14.31
N LEU A 51 5.28 9.96 13.66
CA LEU A 51 4.75 9.11 12.59
C LEU A 51 3.67 8.14 13.12
N VAL A 52 3.92 7.46 14.24
CA VAL A 52 2.95 6.53 14.85
C VAL A 52 1.69 7.27 15.29
N ARG A 53 1.85 8.45 15.90
CA ARG A 53 0.74 9.32 16.33
C ARG A 53 -0.13 9.73 15.14
N ARG A 54 0.50 10.15 14.04
CA ARG A 54 -0.21 10.57 12.81
C ARG A 54 -1.04 9.44 12.21
N ASN A 55 -0.61 8.19 12.34
CA ASN A 55 -1.36 7.04 11.87
C ASN A 55 -2.62 6.75 12.69
N GLY A 56 -2.71 7.25 13.93
CA GLY A 56 -3.93 7.15 14.77
C GLY A 56 -4.39 5.72 15.06
N GLY A 57 -3.47 4.75 15.09
CA GLY A 57 -3.83 3.33 15.23
C GLY A 57 -4.24 2.97 16.66
N SER A 58 -5.22 2.06 16.79
CA SER A 58 -5.74 1.55 18.07
C SER A 58 -4.68 0.94 18.99
N ALA A 59 -5.00 0.81 20.28
CA ALA A 59 -4.15 0.16 21.27
C ALA A 59 -3.85 -1.32 20.94
N GLY A 60 -2.70 -1.78 21.43
CA GLY A 60 -2.25 -3.17 21.39
C GLY A 60 -2.89 -4.01 22.49
N VAL A 61 -2.20 -5.07 22.93
CA VAL A 61 -2.69 -5.96 23.99
C VAL A 61 -2.63 -5.34 25.39
N ASP A 62 -1.82 -4.31 25.58
CA ASP A 62 -1.64 -3.60 26.87
C ASP A 62 -2.59 -2.42 27.07
N GLY A 63 -3.47 -2.14 26.11
CA GLY A 63 -4.48 -1.09 26.23
C GLY A 63 -3.95 0.34 26.16
N GLU A 64 -2.63 0.56 26.20
CA GLU A 64 -2.02 1.89 26.19
C GLU A 64 -2.32 2.63 24.87
N THR A 65 -2.98 3.78 24.99
CA THR A 65 -3.37 4.64 23.87
C THR A 65 -2.40 5.80 23.67
N ILE A 66 -2.53 6.47 22.53
CA ILE A 66 -1.76 7.67 22.22
C ILE A 66 -2.07 8.81 23.21
N GLU A 67 -3.31 8.91 23.69
CA GLU A 67 -3.70 9.95 24.64
C GLU A 67 -3.13 9.69 26.04
N ASP A 68 -3.08 8.43 26.48
CA ASP A 68 -2.47 8.06 27.77
C ASP A 68 -0.99 8.50 27.83
N VAL A 69 -0.23 8.26 26.76
CA VAL A 69 1.19 8.65 26.66
C VAL A 69 1.34 10.17 26.61
N LYS A 70 0.42 10.90 25.95
CA LYS A 70 0.45 12.36 25.96
C LYS A 70 0.22 12.92 27.37
N GLN A 71 -0.73 12.35 28.11
CA GLN A 71 -1.04 12.76 29.49
C GLN A 71 0.12 12.45 30.44
N ARG A 72 0.73 11.27 30.33
CA ARG A 72 1.89 10.87 31.14
C ARG A 72 3.17 11.67 30.83
N GLY A 73 3.26 12.23 29.63
CA GLY A 73 4.43 12.97 29.15
C GLY A 73 5.28 12.13 28.19
N VAL A 74 5.25 12.53 26.91
CA VAL A 74 5.93 11.83 25.81
C VAL A 74 7.43 11.69 26.03
N GLY A 75 8.09 12.73 26.55
CA GLY A 75 9.55 12.74 26.75
C GLY A 75 10.03 11.68 27.75
N GLY A 76 9.35 11.56 28.90
CA GLY A 76 9.66 10.55 29.91
C GLY A 76 9.41 9.13 29.40
N TRP A 77 8.27 8.92 28.75
CA TRP A 77 7.92 7.63 28.14
C TRP A 77 8.92 7.19 27.07
N LEU A 78 9.34 8.09 26.18
CA LEU A 78 10.39 7.80 25.20
C LEU A 78 11.77 7.58 25.87
N GLY A 79 12.05 8.25 26.98
CA GLY A 79 13.26 8.06 27.78
C GLY A 79 13.33 6.66 28.38
N GLU A 80 12.22 6.14 28.91
CA GLU A 80 12.11 4.76 29.40
C GLU A 80 12.37 3.75 28.27
N LEU A 81 11.70 3.90 27.13
CA LEU A 81 11.91 3.04 25.96
C LEU A 81 13.36 3.11 25.44
N SER A 82 13.95 4.32 25.40
CA SER A 82 15.34 4.53 25.02
C SER A 82 16.30 3.75 25.92
N ARG A 83 16.07 3.80 27.24
CA ARG A 83 16.88 3.11 28.23
C ARG A 83 16.76 1.60 28.07
N GLU A 84 15.55 1.07 27.96
CA GLU A 84 15.32 -0.37 27.79
C GLU A 84 15.98 -0.94 26.52
N LEU A 85 15.92 -0.20 25.42
CA LEU A 85 16.57 -0.56 24.16
C LEU A 85 18.10 -0.54 24.28
N ARG A 86 18.65 0.47 24.96
CA ARG A 86 20.10 0.63 25.18
C ARG A 86 20.68 -0.48 26.07
N GLU A 87 19.97 -0.80 27.15
CA GLU A 87 20.36 -1.81 28.15
C GLU A 87 20.04 -3.24 27.70
N GLY A 88 19.19 -3.41 26.67
CA GLY A 88 18.81 -4.72 26.14
C GLY A 88 17.73 -5.45 26.96
N THR A 89 17.09 -4.73 27.90
CA THR A 89 15.96 -5.20 28.72
C THR A 89 14.63 -5.12 27.96
N TYR A 90 14.57 -4.38 26.86
CA TYR A 90 13.39 -4.33 25.98
C TYR A 90 12.97 -5.74 25.50
N ARG A 91 11.68 -6.04 25.65
CA ARG A 91 11.03 -7.26 25.17
C ARG A 91 9.72 -6.90 24.45
N PRO A 92 9.56 -7.23 23.16
CA PRO A 92 8.30 -7.01 22.45
C PRO A 92 7.13 -7.72 23.15
N LYS A 93 5.97 -7.06 23.24
CA LYS A 93 4.74 -7.67 23.77
C LYS A 93 4.05 -8.50 22.69
N ALA A 94 2.98 -9.21 23.04
CA ALA A 94 2.16 -9.89 22.04
C ALA A 94 1.47 -8.88 21.10
N VAL A 95 1.27 -9.24 19.83
CA VAL A 95 0.44 -8.46 18.91
C VAL A 95 -1.03 -8.83 19.09
N ARG A 96 -1.92 -7.84 19.06
CA ARG A 96 -3.38 -8.07 19.12
C ARG A 96 -3.92 -8.41 17.73
N GLN A 97 -4.56 -9.56 17.56
CA GLN A 97 -5.14 -9.93 16.26
C GLN A 97 -6.48 -9.22 16.04
N VAL A 98 -6.67 -8.70 14.82
CA VAL A 98 -7.94 -8.15 14.33
C VAL A 98 -8.23 -8.78 12.98
N LEU A 99 -9.44 -9.33 12.81
CA LEU A 99 -9.87 -9.95 11.55
C LEU A 99 -10.52 -8.92 10.63
N ILE A 100 -9.86 -8.61 9.51
CA ILE A 100 -10.40 -7.72 8.47
C ILE A 100 -11.12 -8.56 7.42
N PRO A 101 -12.41 -8.32 7.13
CA PRO A 101 -13.13 -9.06 6.10
C PRO A 101 -12.49 -8.90 4.71
N LYS A 102 -12.32 -9.99 3.97
CA LYS A 102 -11.98 -9.96 2.55
C LYS A 102 -13.23 -9.66 1.71
N LYS A 103 -13.04 -9.38 0.42
CA LYS A 103 -14.16 -9.22 -0.54
C LYS A 103 -15.06 -10.47 -0.59
N GLN A 104 -14.47 -11.65 -0.42
CA GLN A 104 -15.19 -12.92 -0.39
C GLN A 104 -15.85 -13.12 0.98
N PRO A 105 -17.18 -13.39 1.04
CA PRO A 105 -17.89 -13.66 2.29
C PRO A 105 -17.23 -14.79 3.09
N GLY A 106 -17.16 -14.63 4.42
CA GLY A 106 -16.60 -15.64 5.32
C GLY A 106 -15.08 -15.75 5.34
N LYS A 107 -14.34 -15.05 4.45
CA LYS A 107 -12.88 -15.01 4.47
C LYS A 107 -12.37 -13.75 5.15
N PHE A 108 -11.35 -13.90 6.00
CA PHE A 108 -10.75 -12.81 6.76
C PHE A 108 -9.25 -12.70 6.49
N ARG A 109 -8.68 -11.51 6.73
CA ARG A 109 -7.25 -11.23 6.78
C ARG A 109 -6.89 -10.89 8.22
N PRO A 110 -6.08 -11.71 8.91
CA PRO A 110 -5.62 -11.37 10.25
C PRO A 110 -4.64 -10.18 10.17
N LEU A 111 -4.86 -9.17 11.00
CA LEU A 111 -3.97 -8.05 11.22
C LEU A 111 -3.46 -8.11 12.67
N GLY A 112 -2.16 -8.16 12.87
CA GLY A 112 -1.52 -7.99 14.17
C GLY A 112 -1.26 -6.52 14.46
N ILE A 113 -1.81 -6.02 15.56
CA ILE A 113 -1.61 -4.65 16.05
C ILE A 113 -0.63 -4.71 17.22
N PRO A 114 0.62 -4.26 17.05
CA PRO A 114 1.59 -4.22 18.15
C PRO A 114 1.23 -3.16 19.19
N CYS A 115 1.79 -3.32 20.39
CA CYS A 115 1.75 -2.30 21.44
C CYS A 115 2.38 -0.98 20.96
N LEU A 116 1.98 0.14 21.57
CA LEU A 116 2.42 1.47 21.15
C LEU A 116 3.96 1.61 21.20
N ARG A 117 4.59 1.16 22.29
CA ARG A 117 6.06 1.08 22.43
C ARG A 117 6.74 0.29 21.31
N ASP A 118 6.13 -0.82 20.89
CA ASP A 118 6.69 -1.69 19.86
C ASP A 118 6.57 -1.04 18.49
N ARG A 119 5.44 -0.36 18.22
CA ARG A 119 5.27 0.44 16.99
C ARG A 119 6.31 1.55 16.91
N VAL A 120 6.59 2.25 18.01
CA VAL A 120 7.60 3.32 18.04
C VAL A 120 9.00 2.75 17.82
N ALA A 121 9.38 1.68 18.53
CA ALA A 121 10.68 1.03 18.36
C ALA A 121 10.88 0.49 16.92
N GLN A 122 9.86 -0.16 16.35
CA GLN A 122 9.89 -0.65 14.97
C GLN A 122 9.96 0.48 13.94
N THR A 123 9.22 1.58 14.17
CA THR A 123 9.25 2.75 13.27
C THR A 123 10.61 3.44 13.34
N SER A 124 11.21 3.55 14.53
CA SER A 124 12.56 4.08 14.69
C SER A 124 13.59 3.22 13.96
N ALA A 125 13.51 1.89 14.08
CA ALA A 125 14.38 0.99 13.31
C ALA A 125 14.14 1.09 11.80
N MET A 126 12.88 1.25 11.35
CA MET A 126 12.58 1.49 9.94
C MET A 126 13.24 2.79 9.44
N LEU A 127 13.19 3.88 10.21
CA LEU A 127 13.86 5.14 9.84
C LEU A 127 15.37 4.96 9.63
N VAL A 128 16.02 4.09 10.40
CA VAL A 128 17.45 3.78 10.26
C VAL A 128 17.72 2.85 9.07
N LEU A 129 16.89 1.83 8.87
CA LEU A 129 17.13 0.75 7.91
C LEU A 129 16.66 1.07 6.47
N SER A 130 15.56 1.79 6.32
CA SER A 130 14.99 2.15 5.02
C SER A 130 16.01 2.77 4.05
N PRO A 131 16.82 3.78 4.41
CA PRO A 131 17.79 4.37 3.46
C PRO A 131 18.82 3.37 2.93
N ILE A 132 19.23 2.40 3.76
CA ILE A 132 20.22 1.37 3.40
C ILE A 132 19.66 0.42 2.35
N PHE A 133 18.44 -0.08 2.59
CA PHE A 133 17.81 -1.06 1.71
C PHE A 133 17.15 -0.43 0.49
N GLU A 134 16.69 0.83 0.57
CA GLU A 134 16.15 1.55 -0.57
C GLU A 134 17.16 1.65 -1.73
N ALA A 135 18.47 1.75 -1.42
CA ALA A 135 19.55 1.70 -2.41
C ALA A 135 19.63 0.34 -3.14
N ASP A 136 19.18 -0.74 -2.51
CA ASP A 136 19.26 -2.09 -3.05
C ASP A 136 17.99 -2.52 -3.80
N LEU A 137 16.84 -1.89 -3.49
CA LEU A 137 15.54 -2.27 -4.04
C LEU A 137 15.45 -2.03 -5.54
N GLN A 138 14.87 -3.01 -6.23
CA GLN A 138 14.81 -3.03 -7.69
C GLN A 138 13.78 -2.01 -8.21
N PRO A 139 13.99 -1.37 -9.38
CA PRO A 139 13.03 -0.39 -9.92
C PRO A 139 11.63 -0.99 -10.20
N GLU A 140 11.55 -2.31 -10.37
CA GLU A 140 10.33 -3.11 -10.54
C GLU A 140 9.48 -3.21 -9.26
N GLN A 141 10.03 -2.84 -8.10
CA GLN A 141 9.32 -2.87 -6.81
C GLN A 141 8.72 -1.49 -6.52
N TYR A 142 7.39 -1.40 -6.48
CA TYR A 142 6.67 -0.14 -6.25
C TYR A 142 6.05 -0.05 -4.85
N GLY A 143 5.72 -1.20 -4.23
CA GLY A 143 5.03 -1.24 -2.94
C GLY A 143 5.89 -0.71 -1.79
N TYR A 144 5.26 0.00 -0.85
CA TYR A 144 5.87 0.46 0.41
C TYR A 144 7.16 1.29 0.28
N ARG A 145 7.36 1.97 -0.84
CA ARG A 145 8.52 2.83 -1.07
C ARG A 145 8.12 4.29 -1.16
N GLU A 146 8.98 5.15 -0.64
CA GLU A 146 8.80 6.59 -0.77
C GLU A 146 8.95 7.00 -2.25
N GLY A 147 8.11 7.92 -2.72
CA GLY A 147 8.13 8.40 -4.11
C GLY A 147 7.68 7.37 -5.16
N ARG A 148 7.21 6.18 -4.77
CA ARG A 148 6.62 5.18 -5.67
C ARG A 148 5.14 4.98 -5.31
N SER A 149 4.27 4.97 -6.32
CA SER A 149 2.84 4.76 -6.12
C SER A 149 2.32 3.54 -6.87
N ALA A 150 1.17 3.02 -6.45
CA ALA A 150 0.43 1.99 -7.20
C ALA A 150 0.12 2.45 -8.64
N GLN A 151 -0.13 3.75 -8.82
CA GLN A 151 -0.34 4.34 -10.15
C GLN A 151 0.91 4.23 -11.03
N ASP A 152 2.12 4.31 -10.47
CA ASP A 152 3.34 4.20 -11.26
C ASP A 152 3.58 2.76 -11.74
N ALA A 153 3.23 1.76 -10.94
CA ALA A 153 3.21 0.36 -11.36
C ALA A 153 2.25 0.15 -12.54
N VAL A 154 1.02 0.67 -12.43
CA VAL A 154 0.02 0.58 -13.51
C VAL A 154 0.47 1.32 -14.77
N LYS A 155 1.10 2.49 -14.63
CA LYS A 155 1.71 3.21 -15.78
C LYS A 155 2.83 2.39 -16.42
N ARG A 156 3.63 1.66 -15.64
CA ARG A 156 4.70 0.81 -16.18
C ARG A 156 4.12 -0.33 -17.00
N ILE A 157 3.09 -1.02 -16.48
CA ILE A 157 2.35 -2.05 -17.23
C ILE A 157 1.82 -1.49 -18.55
N HIS A 158 1.20 -0.32 -18.53
CA HIS A 158 0.67 0.31 -19.74
C HIS A 158 1.78 0.59 -20.78
N ARG A 159 2.96 1.04 -20.34
CA ARG A 159 4.12 1.22 -21.24
C ARG A 159 4.61 -0.10 -21.83
N LEU A 160 4.72 -1.15 -21.02
CA LEU A 160 5.17 -2.48 -21.46
C LEU A 160 4.24 -3.05 -22.53
N LEU A 161 2.92 -2.95 -22.32
CA LEU A 161 1.92 -3.36 -23.31
C LEU A 161 2.05 -2.59 -24.63
N ASN A 162 2.26 -1.27 -24.57
CA ASN A 162 2.50 -0.47 -25.79
C ASN A 162 3.82 -0.79 -26.48
N GLN A 163 4.78 -1.39 -25.77
CA GLN A 163 6.06 -1.89 -26.30
C GLN A 163 5.95 -3.32 -26.86
N GLY A 164 4.75 -3.92 -26.87
CA GLY A 164 4.50 -5.26 -27.40
C GLY A 164 4.63 -6.40 -26.39
N HIS A 165 4.77 -6.11 -25.09
CA HIS A 165 4.82 -7.15 -24.04
C HIS A 165 3.40 -7.61 -23.69
N GLN A 166 2.81 -8.39 -24.57
CA GLN A 166 1.39 -8.76 -24.53
C GLN A 166 1.10 -10.02 -23.74
N GLU A 167 2.11 -10.85 -23.48
CA GLU A 167 1.98 -12.10 -22.74
C GLU A 167 2.13 -11.78 -21.25
N VAL A 168 1.08 -12.04 -20.47
CA VAL A 168 0.98 -11.63 -19.07
C VAL A 168 0.79 -12.84 -18.16
N VAL A 169 1.65 -12.92 -17.15
CA VAL A 169 1.46 -13.78 -15.98
C VAL A 169 0.95 -12.92 -14.83
N ASP A 170 -0.33 -13.04 -14.51
CA ASP A 170 -0.97 -12.40 -13.35
C ASP A 170 -0.89 -13.38 -12.17
N ALA A 171 -0.12 -13.05 -11.13
CA ALA A 171 0.21 -13.99 -10.05
C ALA A 171 -0.01 -13.38 -8.66
N ASP A 172 -0.59 -14.19 -7.76
CA ASP A 172 -0.88 -13.79 -6.37
C ASP A 172 -0.20 -14.78 -5.43
N LEU A 173 0.53 -14.27 -4.43
CA LEU A 173 1.14 -15.11 -3.40
C LEU A 173 0.12 -15.51 -2.32
N SER A 174 0.13 -16.79 -1.96
CA SER A 174 -0.69 -17.32 -0.87
C SER A 174 -0.11 -16.92 0.48
N ASN A 175 -0.84 -16.11 1.25
CA ASN A 175 -0.46 -15.72 2.62
C ASN A 175 0.98 -15.17 2.73
N TYR A 176 1.40 -14.33 1.79
CA TYR A 176 2.80 -13.91 1.66
C TYR A 176 3.48 -13.54 2.98
N PHE A 177 2.90 -12.59 3.73
CA PHE A 177 3.46 -12.15 5.01
C PHE A 177 3.62 -13.28 6.03
N GLY A 178 2.76 -14.31 6.03
CA GLY A 178 2.84 -15.44 6.94
C GLY A 178 3.81 -16.54 6.49
N GLU A 179 4.18 -16.58 5.21
CA GLU A 179 5.02 -17.64 4.64
C GLU A 179 6.50 -17.28 4.56
N ILE A 180 6.88 -16.00 4.77
CA ILE A 180 8.29 -15.57 4.68
C ILE A 180 9.18 -16.34 5.68
N PRO A 181 10.13 -17.18 5.23
CA PRO A 181 10.97 -17.95 6.13
C PRO A 181 12.00 -17.08 6.86
N HIS A 182 12.03 -17.16 8.20
CA HIS A 182 12.86 -16.28 9.04
C HIS A 182 14.35 -16.41 8.74
N ALA A 183 14.86 -17.63 8.61
CA ALA A 183 16.28 -17.87 8.39
C ALA A 183 16.78 -17.20 7.09
N GLU A 184 16.00 -17.33 6.02
CA GLU A 184 16.31 -16.79 4.69
C GLU A 184 16.14 -15.26 4.62
N LEU A 185 15.16 -14.70 5.33
CA LEU A 185 15.04 -13.26 5.51
C LEU A 185 16.22 -12.70 6.33
N MET A 186 16.59 -13.35 7.43
CA MET A 186 17.73 -12.94 8.26
C MET A 186 19.05 -12.97 7.49
N LYS A 187 19.27 -13.97 6.62
CA LYS A 187 20.42 -13.99 5.68
C LYS A 187 20.40 -12.77 4.76
N SER A 188 19.24 -12.37 4.28
CA SER A 188 19.09 -11.21 3.37
C SER A 188 19.40 -9.89 4.09
N LEU A 189 18.97 -9.76 5.35
CA LEU A 189 19.32 -8.62 6.21
C LEU A 189 20.81 -8.58 6.54
N ALA A 190 21.40 -9.74 6.90
CA ALA A 190 22.79 -9.85 7.33
C ALA A 190 23.81 -9.54 6.23
N ARG A 191 23.41 -9.58 4.95
CA ARG A 191 24.24 -9.11 3.82
C ARG A 191 24.57 -7.63 3.91
N ARG A 192 23.70 -6.81 4.50
CA ARG A 192 23.91 -5.36 4.65
C ARG A 192 24.14 -4.95 6.10
N ILE A 193 23.77 -5.79 7.06
CA ILE A 193 23.86 -5.48 8.49
C ILE A 193 24.81 -6.46 9.16
N SER A 194 25.85 -5.93 9.82
CA SER A 194 26.71 -6.69 10.73
C SER A 194 26.37 -6.44 12.21
N ASP A 195 25.51 -5.47 12.51
CA ASP A 195 25.06 -5.19 13.88
C ASP A 195 24.15 -6.29 14.45
N GLY A 196 24.71 -7.12 15.35
CA GLY A 196 24.00 -8.21 16.01
C GLY A 196 22.91 -7.77 16.99
N ARG A 197 22.93 -6.54 17.53
CA ARG A 197 21.83 -6.02 18.36
C ARG A 197 20.62 -5.70 17.48
N MET A 198 20.85 -5.04 16.34
CA MET A 198 19.79 -4.75 15.37
C MET A 198 19.15 -6.04 14.83
N LEU A 199 19.96 -7.02 14.42
CA LEU A 199 19.45 -8.30 13.91
C LEU A 199 18.63 -9.06 14.97
N ARG A 200 19.03 -9.01 16.25
CA ARG A 200 18.25 -9.60 17.34
C ARG A 200 16.91 -8.90 17.57
N LEU A 201 16.85 -7.57 17.48
CA LEU A 201 15.60 -6.82 17.57
C LEU A 201 14.63 -7.20 16.44
N ILE A 202 15.12 -7.24 15.19
CA ILE A 202 14.30 -7.64 14.04
C ILE A 202 13.77 -9.07 14.22
N LYS A 203 14.63 -10.00 14.63
CA LYS A 203 14.22 -11.38 14.93
C LYS A 203 13.15 -11.43 16.02
N ALA A 204 13.32 -10.69 17.11
CA ALA A 204 12.35 -10.63 18.20
C ALA A 204 10.98 -10.10 17.73
N TRP A 205 10.95 -9.12 16.81
CA TRP A 205 9.69 -8.63 16.23
C TRP A 205 9.00 -9.63 15.30
N MET A 206 9.76 -10.45 14.56
CA MET A 206 9.20 -11.51 13.72
C MET A 206 8.65 -12.68 14.53
N GLU A 207 9.22 -12.94 15.71
CA GLU A 207 8.84 -14.02 16.62
C GLU A 207 7.80 -13.59 17.67
N MET A 208 7.21 -12.39 17.54
CA MET A 208 6.21 -11.88 18.48
C MET A 208 5.01 -12.85 18.60
N PRO A 209 4.57 -13.16 19.83
CA PRO A 209 3.33 -13.88 20.07
C PRO A 209 2.12 -13.13 19.50
N VAL A 210 1.09 -13.85 19.08
CA VAL A 210 -0.19 -13.27 18.61
C VAL A 210 -1.27 -13.61 19.63
N LEU A 211 -1.92 -12.59 20.18
CA LEU A 211 -3.12 -12.73 20.99
C LEU A 211 -4.33 -12.81 20.06
N GLU A 212 -4.90 -14.00 19.94
CA GLU A 212 -6.13 -14.27 19.21
C GLU A 212 -7.32 -14.15 20.16
N GLU A 213 -8.39 -13.54 19.68
CA GLU A 213 -9.67 -13.48 20.39
C GLU A 213 -10.68 -14.30 19.59
N ASP A 214 -11.25 -15.32 20.21
CA ASP A 214 -12.26 -16.16 19.59
C ASP A 214 -13.63 -15.46 19.57
N LYS A 215 -14.60 -16.07 18.87
CA LYS A 215 -15.95 -15.50 18.74
C LYS A 215 -16.74 -15.48 20.05
N THR A 216 -16.29 -16.24 21.05
CA THR A 216 -16.88 -16.32 22.39
C THR A 216 -16.19 -15.38 23.40
N GLY A 217 -15.17 -14.61 22.97
CA GLY A 217 -14.40 -13.69 23.81
C GLY A 217 -13.23 -14.36 24.56
N GLY A 218 -12.97 -15.64 24.30
CA GLY A 218 -11.81 -16.35 24.81
C GLY A 218 -10.52 -15.83 24.15
N LYS A 219 -9.50 -15.60 24.95
CA LYS A 219 -8.20 -15.08 24.50
C LYS A 219 -7.17 -16.19 24.50
N ARG A 220 -6.52 -16.41 23.35
CA ARG A 220 -5.46 -17.42 23.20
C ARG A 220 -4.18 -16.78 22.70
N LEU A 221 -3.10 -17.00 23.42
CA LEU A 221 -1.76 -16.60 22.98
C LEU A 221 -1.17 -17.69 22.09
N THR A 222 -0.77 -17.32 20.87
CA THR A 222 -0.15 -18.25 19.91
C THR A 222 1.26 -17.80 19.54
N ASN A 223 2.20 -18.75 19.47
CA ASN A 223 3.60 -18.50 19.12
C ASN A 223 3.94 -19.07 17.73
N ARG A 224 2.95 -19.10 16.83
CA ARG A 224 3.02 -19.81 15.56
C ARG A 224 4.20 -19.38 14.70
N ALA A 225 4.43 -18.07 14.56
CA ALA A 225 5.54 -17.54 13.77
C ALA A 225 6.90 -18.03 14.26
N ARG A 226 7.08 -18.13 15.58
CA ARG A 226 8.31 -18.62 16.22
C ARG A 226 8.47 -20.14 16.07
N GLN A 227 7.38 -20.90 16.26
CA GLN A 227 7.39 -22.36 16.14
C GLN A 227 7.64 -22.81 14.70
N GLU A 228 6.96 -22.21 13.74
CA GLU A 228 7.09 -22.52 12.31
C GLU A 228 8.30 -21.82 11.67
N ARG A 229 8.98 -20.92 12.40
CA ARG A 229 10.13 -20.11 11.94
C ARG A 229 9.86 -19.36 10.62
N LYS A 230 8.63 -18.88 10.47
CA LYS A 230 8.17 -18.16 9.29
C LYS A 230 7.13 -17.10 9.66
N GLY A 231 7.01 -16.12 8.76
CA GLY A 231 6.03 -15.05 8.82
C GLY A 231 6.53 -13.77 9.48
N THR A 232 5.86 -12.67 9.19
CA THR A 232 6.03 -11.39 9.86
C THR A 232 4.64 -10.84 10.23
N PRO A 233 4.45 -10.24 11.41
CA PRO A 233 3.12 -9.81 11.83
C PRO A 233 2.54 -8.74 10.88
N GLN A 234 1.45 -9.08 10.18
CA GLN A 234 0.81 -8.15 9.27
C GLN A 234 0.21 -6.97 10.04
N GLY A 235 0.71 -5.75 9.84
CA GLY A 235 0.29 -4.56 10.60
C GLY A 235 1.38 -3.95 11.48
N SER A 236 2.51 -4.64 11.65
CA SER A 236 3.73 -4.09 12.24
C SER A 236 4.41 -3.08 11.30
N PRO A 237 4.83 -1.90 11.78
CA PRO A 237 5.53 -0.90 10.96
C PRO A 237 6.74 -1.40 10.18
N ILE A 238 7.49 -2.37 10.69
CA ILE A 238 8.70 -2.89 10.02
C ILE A 238 8.41 -3.93 8.92
N SER A 239 7.26 -4.61 8.98
CA SER A 239 6.93 -5.71 8.08
C SER A 239 6.95 -5.36 6.59
N PRO A 240 6.46 -4.17 6.14
CA PRO A 240 6.59 -3.73 4.75
C PRO A 240 8.03 -3.67 4.22
N LEU A 241 8.99 -3.24 5.05
CA LEU A 241 10.40 -3.21 4.67
C LEU A 241 10.95 -4.63 4.53
N LEU A 242 10.66 -5.50 5.51
CA LEU A 242 11.08 -6.90 5.50
C LEU A 242 10.52 -7.66 4.29
N SER A 243 9.27 -7.39 3.93
CA SER A 243 8.63 -8.00 2.77
C SER A 243 9.32 -7.58 1.47
N ASN A 244 9.60 -6.27 1.29
CA ASN A 244 10.33 -5.80 0.11
C ASN A 244 11.74 -6.39 0.00
N ILE A 245 12.47 -6.51 1.12
CA ILE A 245 13.80 -7.13 1.16
C ILE A 245 13.74 -8.60 0.74
N TYR A 246 12.70 -9.33 1.15
CA TYR A 246 12.53 -10.72 0.75
C TYR A 246 12.14 -10.86 -0.72
N MET A 247 11.16 -10.06 -1.18
CA MET A 247 10.69 -10.06 -2.56
C MET A 247 11.80 -9.68 -3.56
N ARG A 248 12.76 -8.85 -3.15
CA ARG A 248 13.95 -8.53 -3.94
C ARG A 248 14.69 -9.78 -4.43
N ARG A 249 14.71 -10.87 -3.65
CA ARG A 249 15.37 -12.14 -4.04
C ARG A 249 14.74 -12.73 -5.30
N PHE A 250 13.42 -12.66 -5.43
CA PHE A 250 12.69 -13.16 -6.59
C PHE A 250 13.07 -12.37 -7.84
N ILE A 251 13.03 -11.04 -7.75
CA ILE A 251 13.32 -10.15 -8.88
C ILE A 251 14.79 -10.25 -9.30
N LEU A 252 15.72 -10.35 -8.34
CA LEU A 252 17.12 -10.59 -8.67
C LEU A 252 17.35 -11.97 -9.27
N GLY A 253 16.70 -13.01 -8.75
CA GLY A 253 16.78 -14.36 -9.33
C GLY A 253 16.32 -14.36 -10.78
N TRP A 254 15.21 -13.68 -11.07
CA TRP A 254 14.70 -13.50 -12.43
C TRP A 254 15.71 -12.85 -13.37
N LYS A 255 16.36 -11.78 -12.93
CA LYS A 255 17.34 -11.03 -13.74
C LYS A 255 18.69 -11.76 -13.89
N LEU A 256 19.25 -12.24 -12.78
CA LEU A 256 20.59 -12.84 -12.76
C LEU A 256 20.66 -14.17 -13.49
N LEU A 257 19.55 -14.92 -13.53
CA LEU A 257 19.46 -16.18 -14.28
C LEU A 257 19.12 -15.96 -15.77
N GLY A 258 19.02 -14.70 -16.24
CA GLY A 258 18.83 -14.38 -17.65
C GLY A 258 17.39 -14.43 -18.16
N TYR A 259 16.41 -14.73 -17.31
CA TYR A 259 15.01 -14.89 -17.73
C TYR A 259 14.38 -13.59 -18.24
N ALA A 260 14.83 -12.44 -17.73
CA ALA A 260 14.39 -11.14 -18.23
C ALA A 260 14.74 -10.94 -19.72
N GLN A 261 15.93 -11.39 -20.13
CA GLN A 261 16.38 -11.31 -21.53
C GLN A 261 15.77 -12.43 -22.37
N GLN A 262 15.76 -13.66 -21.84
CA GLN A 262 15.24 -14.83 -22.53
C GLN A 262 13.78 -14.65 -22.99
N PHE A 263 12.93 -14.10 -22.13
CA PHE A 263 11.50 -13.92 -22.42
C PHE A 263 11.15 -12.50 -22.89
N GLU A 264 12.17 -11.63 -23.03
CA GLU A 264 12.02 -10.18 -23.17
C GLU A 264 10.93 -9.67 -22.23
N ALA A 265 11.11 -9.91 -20.93
CA ALA A 265 10.06 -9.81 -19.95
C ALA A 265 10.47 -9.03 -18.70
N GLU A 266 9.51 -8.26 -18.18
CA GLU A 266 9.67 -7.44 -16.99
C GLU A 266 8.63 -7.78 -15.92
N ILE A 267 9.11 -7.86 -14.68
CA ILE A 267 8.26 -8.01 -13.49
C ILE A 267 7.78 -6.62 -13.07
N VAL A 268 6.49 -6.48 -12.78
CA VAL A 268 5.94 -5.32 -12.08
C VAL A 268 5.38 -5.79 -10.74
N CYS A 269 5.99 -5.36 -9.65
CA CYS A 269 5.68 -5.83 -8.31
C CYS A 269 5.21 -4.69 -7.39
N TYR A 270 4.08 -4.89 -6.72
CA TYR A 270 3.56 -4.03 -5.68
C TYR A 270 3.29 -4.86 -4.42
N ALA A 271 4.27 -4.88 -3.51
CA ALA A 271 4.24 -5.73 -2.32
C ALA A 271 4.13 -7.22 -2.66
N ASP A 272 3.01 -7.87 -2.33
CA ASP A 272 2.70 -9.28 -2.64
C ASP A 272 2.05 -9.49 -4.01
N ASP A 273 1.46 -8.43 -4.58
CA ASP A 273 0.78 -8.45 -5.87
C ASP A 273 1.80 -8.18 -6.98
N PHE A 274 1.96 -9.09 -7.93
CA PHE A 274 2.90 -8.91 -9.04
C PHE A 274 2.39 -9.51 -10.33
N CYS A 275 2.84 -8.94 -11.44
CA CYS A 275 2.64 -9.51 -12.76
C CYS A 275 3.95 -9.53 -13.53
N VAL A 276 4.07 -10.45 -14.49
CA VAL A 276 5.20 -10.53 -15.42
C VAL A 276 4.66 -10.30 -16.82
N LEU A 277 5.24 -9.34 -17.54
CA LEU A 277 4.86 -9.02 -18.91
C LEU A 277 6.03 -9.33 -19.83
N GLY A 278 5.81 -10.19 -20.82
CA GLY A 278 6.81 -10.62 -21.79
C GLY A 278 6.29 -10.58 -23.23
N ARG A 279 7.18 -10.88 -24.17
CA ARG A 279 6.83 -11.02 -25.60
C ARG A 279 6.61 -12.47 -26.02
N THR A 280 7.14 -13.41 -25.24
CA THR A 280 7.06 -14.87 -25.43
C THR A 280 5.94 -15.49 -24.60
N THR A 281 5.67 -16.77 -24.80
CA THR A 281 4.57 -17.53 -24.18
C THR A 281 4.46 -17.37 -22.65
N ALA A 282 3.30 -16.90 -22.17
CA ALA A 282 3.06 -16.73 -20.73
C ALA A 282 3.16 -18.02 -19.90
N THR A 283 2.90 -19.19 -20.49
CA THR A 283 2.98 -20.49 -19.79
C THR A 283 4.42 -20.86 -19.42
N GLU A 284 5.39 -20.61 -20.30
CA GLU A 284 6.82 -20.86 -20.02
C GLU A 284 7.33 -19.91 -18.95
N MET A 285 6.94 -18.63 -19.02
CA MET A 285 7.25 -17.65 -17.98
C MET A 285 6.68 -18.09 -16.62
N LEU A 286 5.44 -18.56 -16.58
CA LEU A 286 4.82 -19.04 -15.35
C LEU A 286 5.57 -20.25 -14.76
N ALA A 287 6.02 -21.19 -15.60
CA ALA A 287 6.80 -22.35 -15.13
C ALA A 287 8.09 -21.92 -14.41
N VAL A 288 8.80 -20.94 -14.97
CA VAL A 288 10.01 -20.36 -14.35
C VAL A 288 9.66 -19.60 -13.06
N VAL A 289 8.58 -18.82 -13.06
CA VAL A 289 8.10 -18.11 -11.87
C VAL A 289 7.80 -19.09 -10.72
N ILE A 290 7.12 -20.20 -11.01
CA ILE A 290 6.85 -21.27 -10.04
C ILE A 290 8.17 -21.81 -9.48
N GLN A 291 9.12 -22.19 -10.34
CA GLN A 291 10.43 -22.71 -9.92
C GLN A 291 11.19 -21.76 -8.99
N LEU A 292 11.19 -20.46 -9.32
CA LEU A 292 11.87 -19.45 -8.50
C LEU A 292 11.18 -19.26 -7.14
N LEU A 293 9.85 -19.24 -7.11
CA LEU A 293 9.09 -19.05 -5.88
C LEU A 293 9.15 -20.28 -4.96
N GLU A 294 9.18 -21.49 -5.52
CA GLU A 294 9.41 -22.73 -4.77
C GLU A 294 10.77 -22.71 -4.06
N ARG A 295 11.84 -22.28 -4.76
CA ARG A 295 13.17 -22.09 -4.15
C ARG A 295 13.15 -21.05 -3.03
N LEU A 296 12.29 -20.04 -3.13
CA LEU A 296 12.09 -19.02 -2.10
C LEU A 296 11.08 -19.43 -1.01
N LYS A 297 10.49 -20.63 -1.11
CA LYS A 297 9.46 -21.16 -0.20
C LYS A 297 8.24 -20.23 -0.11
N LEU A 298 7.87 -19.60 -1.22
CA LEU A 298 6.71 -18.72 -1.33
C LEU A 298 5.62 -19.42 -2.14
N PRO A 299 4.54 -19.89 -1.51
CA PRO A 299 3.48 -20.58 -2.25
C PRO A 299 2.67 -19.60 -3.11
N LEU A 300 2.42 -19.98 -4.36
CA LEU A 300 1.51 -19.28 -5.26
C LEU A 300 0.06 -19.62 -4.96
N ASN A 301 -0.85 -18.74 -5.33
CA ASN A 301 -2.28 -18.97 -5.29
C ASN A 301 -2.76 -19.45 -6.67
N ALA A 302 -2.84 -20.78 -6.85
CA ALA A 302 -3.21 -21.38 -8.13
C ALA A 302 -4.60 -20.93 -8.64
N GLN A 303 -5.54 -20.59 -7.75
CA GLN A 303 -6.89 -20.14 -8.14
C GLN A 303 -6.90 -18.71 -8.71
N LYS A 304 -5.92 -17.90 -8.33
CA LYS A 304 -5.82 -16.51 -8.77
C LYS A 304 -4.75 -16.29 -9.85
N THR A 305 -3.78 -17.19 -9.93
CA THR A 305 -2.70 -17.11 -10.91
C THR A 305 -3.22 -17.48 -12.29
N ARG A 306 -2.95 -16.65 -13.29
CA ARG A 306 -3.45 -16.81 -14.67
C ARG A 306 -2.41 -16.39 -15.69
N CYS A 307 -2.34 -17.12 -16.80
CA CYS A 307 -1.67 -16.70 -18.02
C CYS A 307 -2.72 -16.14 -18.97
N LEU A 308 -2.44 -14.98 -19.56
CA LEU A 308 -3.37 -14.30 -20.45
C LEU A 308 -2.60 -13.48 -21.49
N ARG A 309 -3.24 -13.26 -22.64
CA ARG A 309 -2.71 -12.38 -23.68
C ARG A 309 -3.46 -11.06 -23.70
N CYS A 310 -2.79 -9.97 -23.32
CA CYS A 310 -3.34 -8.62 -23.29
C CYS A 310 -2.91 -7.88 -24.56
N PRO A 311 -3.81 -7.22 -25.31
CA PRO A 311 -5.10 -6.67 -24.86
C PRO A 311 -6.36 -7.52 -25.13
N GLU A 312 -6.25 -8.67 -25.79
CA GLU A 312 -7.38 -9.58 -26.11
C GLU A 312 -8.13 -9.98 -24.84
N GLU A 313 -7.37 -10.40 -23.84
CA GLU A 313 -7.81 -10.71 -22.50
C GLU A 313 -7.42 -9.58 -21.56
N ALA A 314 -8.41 -9.00 -20.90
CA ALA A 314 -8.20 -7.93 -19.95
C ALA A 314 -8.09 -8.46 -18.53
N PHE A 315 -7.07 -8.02 -17.80
CA PHE A 315 -6.78 -8.44 -16.43
C PHE A 315 -6.95 -7.29 -15.43
N GLU A 316 -6.95 -7.60 -14.15
CA GLU A 316 -7.09 -6.61 -13.07
C GLU A 316 -5.82 -6.54 -12.23
N PHE A 317 -5.21 -5.37 -12.10
CA PHE A 317 -4.03 -5.14 -11.25
C PHE A 317 -4.25 -3.89 -10.40
N LEU A 318 -4.02 -3.98 -9.08
CA LEU A 318 -4.17 -2.87 -8.12
C LEU A 318 -5.51 -2.12 -8.22
N GLY A 319 -6.58 -2.84 -8.56
CA GLY A 319 -7.95 -2.32 -8.70
C GLY A 319 -8.24 -1.64 -10.04
N TYR A 320 -7.29 -1.64 -10.97
CA TYR A 320 -7.48 -1.21 -12.36
C TYR A 320 -7.68 -2.42 -13.27
N ARG A 321 -8.63 -2.32 -14.19
CA ARG A 321 -8.75 -3.23 -15.33
C ARG A 321 -7.93 -2.68 -16.50
N ILE A 322 -7.10 -3.53 -17.09
CA ILE A 322 -6.17 -3.19 -18.17
C ILE A 322 -6.52 -4.05 -19.40
N GLY A 323 -6.63 -3.44 -20.57
CA GLY A 323 -6.94 -4.12 -21.84
C GLY A 323 -7.58 -3.18 -22.86
N TRP A 324 -8.39 -3.72 -23.77
CA TRP A 324 -9.11 -2.90 -24.76
C TRP A 324 -10.10 -1.92 -24.10
N ASN A 325 -9.93 -0.64 -24.45
CA ASN A 325 -10.89 0.43 -24.20
C ASN A 325 -11.25 1.14 -25.52
N TYR A 326 -12.36 1.88 -25.48
CA TYR A 326 -12.91 2.56 -26.65
C TYR A 326 -12.92 4.07 -26.43
N ARG A 327 -12.44 4.83 -27.40
CA ARG A 327 -12.52 6.30 -27.37
C ARG A 327 -13.98 6.72 -27.53
N PRO A 328 -14.57 7.51 -26.59
CA PRO A 328 -15.99 7.84 -26.64
C PRO A 328 -16.45 8.56 -27.91
N LYS A 329 -15.55 9.35 -28.54
CA LYS A 329 -15.89 10.18 -29.70
C LYS A 329 -15.69 9.48 -31.04
N THR A 330 -14.67 8.61 -31.14
CA THR A 330 -14.26 8.02 -32.42
C THR A 330 -14.53 6.52 -32.49
N GLY A 331 -14.90 5.87 -31.38
CA GLY A 331 -15.08 4.41 -31.33
C GLY A 331 -13.79 3.62 -31.48
N THR A 332 -12.64 4.28 -31.68
CA THR A 332 -11.35 3.61 -31.91
C THR A 332 -10.90 2.85 -30.67
N ARG A 333 -10.47 1.60 -30.88
CA ARG A 333 -9.88 0.74 -29.85
C ARG A 333 -8.48 1.23 -29.49
N TYR A 334 -8.15 1.21 -28.21
CA TYR A 334 -6.81 1.47 -27.71
C TYR A 334 -6.56 0.68 -26.43
N ILE A 335 -5.30 0.36 -26.14
CA ILE A 335 -4.91 -0.25 -24.87
C ILE A 335 -5.00 0.81 -23.78
N GLY A 336 -5.83 0.57 -22.78
CA GLY A 336 -6.01 1.54 -21.70
C GLY A 336 -6.36 0.90 -20.36
N THR A 337 -6.42 1.75 -19.36
CA THR A 337 -6.76 1.38 -17.99
C THR A 337 -8.09 2.00 -17.59
N ARG A 338 -8.85 1.34 -16.72
CA ARG A 338 -10.03 1.91 -16.08
C ARG A 338 -10.24 1.29 -14.69
N PRO A 339 -10.95 1.94 -13.77
CA PRO A 339 -11.27 1.34 -12.48
C PRO A 339 -12.03 0.02 -12.67
N SER A 340 -11.67 -1.02 -11.92
CA SER A 340 -12.32 -2.31 -12.04
C SER A 340 -13.74 -2.30 -11.48
N LYS A 341 -14.61 -3.18 -11.99
CA LYS A 341 -16.01 -3.26 -11.52
C LYS A 341 -16.06 -3.54 -10.01
N GLY A 342 -15.19 -4.41 -9.52
CA GLY A 342 -15.09 -4.72 -8.10
C GLY A 342 -14.65 -3.53 -7.25
N SER A 343 -13.77 -2.67 -7.76
CA SER A 343 -13.35 -1.43 -7.08
C SER A 343 -14.49 -0.41 -6.97
N VAL A 344 -15.30 -0.26 -8.04
CA VAL A 344 -16.48 0.61 -8.05
C VAL A 344 -17.57 0.07 -7.12
N GLN A 345 -17.84 -1.24 -7.15
CA GLN A 345 -18.82 -1.87 -6.26
C GLN A 345 -18.41 -1.73 -4.79
N SER A 346 -17.12 -1.86 -4.48
CA SER A 346 -16.61 -1.72 -3.12
C SER A 346 -16.85 -0.33 -2.54
N ILE A 347 -16.60 0.74 -3.31
CA ILE A 347 -16.89 2.11 -2.82
C ILE A 347 -18.39 2.36 -2.69
N CYS A 348 -19.21 1.90 -3.64
CA CYS A 348 -20.67 2.00 -3.56
C CYS A 348 -21.24 1.26 -2.34
N ARG A 349 -20.67 0.09 -2.00
CA ARG A 349 -21.02 -0.65 -0.78
C ARG A 349 -20.67 0.16 0.48
N ARG A 350 -19.46 0.70 0.57
CA ARG A 350 -19.03 1.54 1.70
C ARG A 350 -19.92 2.78 1.87
N ILE A 351 -20.28 3.45 0.77
CA ILE A 351 -21.24 4.57 0.79
C ILE A 351 -22.60 4.11 1.34
N SER A 352 -23.06 2.92 0.94
CA SER A 352 -24.33 2.36 1.41
C SER A 352 -24.30 2.04 2.91
N GLU A 353 -23.17 1.52 3.40
CA GLU A 353 -22.93 1.23 4.82
C GLU A 353 -22.88 2.51 5.67
N GLN A 354 -22.24 3.57 5.19
CA GLN A 354 -22.19 4.87 5.87
C GLN A 354 -23.55 5.60 5.88
N THR A 355 -24.39 5.36 4.87
CA THR A 355 -25.75 5.94 4.76
C THR A 355 -26.84 5.04 5.36
N ASN A 356 -26.46 4.08 6.22
CA ASN A 356 -27.40 3.19 6.88
C ASN A 356 -28.28 3.93 7.91
N CYS A 357 -29.45 3.39 8.24
CA CYS A 357 -30.41 3.96 9.19
C CYS A 357 -29.82 4.19 10.59
N ARG A 358 -28.82 3.39 10.97
CA ARG A 358 -28.09 3.54 12.24
C ARG A 358 -27.42 4.92 12.39
N TYR A 359 -27.17 5.62 11.29
CA TYR A 359 -26.60 6.96 11.28
C TYR A 359 -27.65 8.06 11.08
N GLY A 360 -28.94 7.79 11.28
CA GLY A 360 -30.03 8.77 11.06
C GLY A 360 -29.97 9.99 11.99
N LEU A 361 -29.36 9.85 13.18
CA LEU A 361 -29.17 10.93 14.15
C LEU A 361 -27.92 11.79 13.87
N MET A 362 -27.05 11.36 12.95
CA MET A 362 -25.84 12.10 12.61
C MET A 362 -26.19 13.44 11.96
N ASP A 363 -25.40 14.47 12.24
CA ASP A 363 -25.57 15.75 11.58
C ASP A 363 -25.41 15.64 10.04
N ALA A 364 -26.16 16.47 9.32
CA ALA A 364 -26.18 16.44 7.85
C ALA A 364 -24.84 16.88 7.25
N GLU A 365 -24.21 17.90 7.81
CA GLU A 365 -22.92 18.40 7.36
C GLU A 365 -21.84 17.36 7.60
N GLU A 366 -21.83 16.73 8.78
CA GLU A 366 -20.89 15.65 9.10
C GLU A 366 -21.05 14.44 8.16
N MET A 367 -22.28 14.05 7.84
CA MET A 367 -22.55 12.98 6.87
C MET A 367 -21.99 13.33 5.49
N VAL A 368 -22.24 14.54 5.00
CA VAL A 368 -21.74 14.99 3.69
C VAL A 368 -20.22 15.08 3.70
N ARG A 369 -19.62 15.61 4.77
CA ARG A 369 -18.16 15.69 4.93
C ARG A 369 -17.51 14.30 4.84
N ARG A 370 -18.08 13.29 5.49
CA ARG A 370 -17.62 11.89 5.40
C ARG A 370 -17.73 11.33 4.00
N LEU A 371 -18.86 11.53 3.33
CA LEU A 371 -19.06 11.09 1.95
C LEU A 371 -18.07 11.79 1.00
N ASN A 372 -17.91 13.11 1.12
CA ASN A 372 -16.96 13.90 0.35
C ASN A 372 -15.53 13.41 0.54
N TRP A 373 -15.11 13.12 1.76
CA TRP A 373 -13.79 12.58 2.04
C TRP A 373 -13.58 11.20 1.37
N MET A 374 -14.58 10.32 1.46
CA MET A 374 -14.53 9.00 0.83
C MET A 374 -14.45 9.06 -0.70
N ILE A 375 -15.33 9.82 -1.35
CA ILE A 375 -15.36 9.90 -2.82
C ILE A 375 -14.14 10.66 -3.36
N SER A 376 -13.69 11.71 -2.66
CA SER A 376 -12.50 12.47 -3.05
C SER A 376 -11.25 11.62 -2.94
N GLY A 377 -11.10 10.84 -1.86
CA GLY A 377 -9.99 9.91 -1.68
C GLY A 377 -9.98 8.81 -2.75
N TRP A 378 -11.15 8.24 -3.07
CA TRP A 378 -11.28 7.24 -4.13
C TRP A 378 -10.89 7.83 -5.50
N ALA A 379 -11.37 9.03 -5.83
CA ALA A 379 -11.04 9.71 -7.09
C ALA A 379 -9.57 10.15 -7.16
N ASN A 380 -8.93 10.50 -6.04
CA ASN A 380 -7.49 10.81 -6.00
C ASN A 380 -6.64 9.57 -6.34
N TYR A 381 -7.11 8.38 -5.98
CA TYR A 381 -6.45 7.12 -6.34
C TYR A 381 -6.76 6.71 -7.79
N PHE A 382 -8.01 6.79 -8.22
CA PHE A 382 -8.46 6.37 -9.55
C PHE A 382 -8.43 7.52 -10.55
N THR A 383 -7.25 7.86 -11.07
CA THR A 383 -7.04 8.97 -12.02
C THR A 383 -6.60 8.49 -13.42
N LEU A 384 -6.17 7.23 -13.55
CA LEU A 384 -5.57 6.71 -14.78
C LEU A 384 -6.62 6.16 -15.76
N GLY A 385 -6.56 6.66 -16.99
CA GLY A 385 -7.36 6.17 -18.12
C GLY A 385 -8.84 6.55 -18.05
N GLN A 386 -9.74 5.68 -18.51
CA GLN A 386 -11.16 6.01 -18.69
C GLN A 386 -11.93 5.92 -17.36
N VAL A 387 -11.86 6.99 -16.57
CA VAL A 387 -12.51 7.07 -15.24
C VAL A 387 -13.93 7.66 -15.27
N ASN A 388 -14.31 8.37 -16.34
CA ASN A 388 -15.61 9.06 -16.46
C ASN A 388 -16.83 8.17 -16.13
N PRO A 389 -16.97 6.95 -16.71
CA PRO A 389 -18.13 6.12 -16.42
C PRO A 389 -18.20 5.73 -14.94
N ALA A 390 -17.06 5.39 -14.34
CA ALA A 390 -16.99 5.02 -12.93
C ALA A 390 -17.34 6.19 -12.02
N TYR A 391 -16.84 7.40 -12.34
CA TYR A 391 -17.14 8.62 -11.59
C TYR A 391 -18.63 8.93 -11.64
N HIS A 392 -19.26 8.80 -12.81
CA HIS A 392 -20.69 9.03 -12.97
C HIS A 392 -21.53 8.03 -12.16
N THR A 393 -21.18 6.73 -12.20
CA THR A 393 -21.84 5.71 -11.37
C THR A 393 -21.75 6.03 -9.89
N ILE A 394 -20.59 6.49 -9.42
CA ILE A 394 -20.38 6.85 -8.00
C ILE A 394 -21.16 8.10 -7.64
N ASP A 395 -21.13 9.15 -8.47
CA ASP A 395 -21.90 10.38 -8.24
C ASP A 395 -23.40 10.08 -8.13
N GLN A 396 -23.96 9.32 -9.09
CA GLN A 396 -25.37 8.92 -9.09
C GLN A 396 -25.73 8.09 -7.85
N HIS A 397 -24.89 7.10 -7.50
CA HIS A 397 -25.16 6.25 -6.34
C HIS A 397 -25.06 7.04 -5.04
N THR A 398 -24.07 7.92 -4.90
CA THR A 398 -23.88 8.77 -3.72
C THR A 398 -25.06 9.72 -3.54
N ALA A 399 -25.45 10.43 -4.61
CA ALA A 399 -26.61 11.32 -4.59
C ALA A 399 -27.88 10.55 -4.21
N ARG A 400 -28.14 9.40 -4.84
CA ARG A 400 -29.30 8.55 -4.52
C ARG A 400 -29.31 8.11 -3.05
N ARG A 401 -28.18 7.68 -2.51
CA ARG A 401 -28.06 7.22 -1.11
C ARG A 401 -28.22 8.36 -0.12
N LEU A 402 -27.62 9.51 -0.39
CA LEU A 402 -27.75 10.70 0.45
C LEU A 402 -29.20 11.20 0.45
N ARG A 403 -29.87 11.23 -0.71
CA ARG A 403 -31.31 11.57 -0.81
C ARG A 403 -32.17 10.63 0.05
N GLN A 404 -31.91 9.32 -0.03
CA GLN A 404 -32.61 8.34 0.82
C GLN A 404 -32.38 8.58 2.31
N TRP A 405 -31.15 8.93 2.70
CA TRP A 405 -30.81 9.21 4.09
C TRP A 405 -31.50 10.49 4.60
N PHE A 406 -31.46 11.59 3.83
CA PHE A 406 -32.17 12.83 4.18
C PHE A 406 -33.67 12.64 4.32
N CYS A 407 -34.31 11.96 3.36
CA CYS A 407 -35.76 11.70 3.44
C CYS A 407 -36.13 10.94 4.71
N ARG A 408 -35.29 9.99 5.13
CA ARG A 408 -35.50 9.25 6.39
C ARG A 408 -35.27 10.14 7.61
N LYS A 409 -34.21 10.94 7.63
CA LYS A 409 -33.89 11.87 8.71
C LYS A 409 -35.04 12.87 8.95
N HIS A 410 -35.63 13.39 7.88
CA HIS A 410 -36.76 14.33 7.92
C HIS A 410 -38.15 13.66 7.88
N LYS A 411 -38.22 12.33 8.04
CA LYS A 411 -39.49 11.54 8.03
C LYS A 411 -40.39 11.81 6.81
N MET A 412 -39.82 12.12 5.65
CA MET A 412 -40.56 12.39 4.42
C MET A 412 -41.01 11.09 3.74
N ARG A 413 -42.32 10.99 3.41
CA ARG A 413 -42.93 9.82 2.78
C ARG A 413 -42.92 9.86 1.23
N SER A 414 -42.83 11.03 0.61
CA SER A 414 -42.84 11.23 -0.85
C SER A 414 -41.93 12.40 -1.29
N GLY A 415 -41.75 12.62 -2.60
CA GLY A 415 -41.06 13.83 -3.13
C GLY A 415 -39.52 13.85 -3.09
N LYS A 416 -38.85 12.69 -3.04
CA LYS A 416 -37.38 12.59 -2.81
C LYS A 416 -36.52 13.43 -3.76
N HIS A 417 -36.91 13.50 -5.04
CA HIS A 417 -36.18 14.24 -6.08
C HIS A 417 -36.56 15.73 -6.13
N VAL A 418 -37.73 16.09 -5.60
CA VAL A 418 -38.25 17.45 -5.57
C VAL A 418 -37.64 18.20 -4.38
N HIS A 419 -37.61 17.58 -3.19
CA HIS A 419 -37.05 18.21 -2.00
C HIS A 419 -35.52 18.20 -1.95
N PHE A 420 -34.89 17.16 -2.50
CA PHE A 420 -33.43 17.05 -2.57
C PHE A 420 -33.02 16.82 -4.01
N SER A 421 -33.05 17.86 -4.84
CA SER A 421 -32.50 17.79 -6.20
C SER A 421 -30.98 17.62 -6.16
N ASP A 422 -30.38 17.12 -7.24
CA ASP A 422 -28.92 16.97 -7.32
C ASP A 422 -28.22 18.35 -7.22
N THR A 423 -28.85 19.41 -7.71
CA THR A 423 -28.40 20.80 -7.55
C THR A 423 -28.36 21.19 -6.07
N ARG A 424 -29.46 20.96 -5.33
CA ARG A 424 -29.54 21.27 -3.90
C ARG A 424 -28.51 20.49 -3.08
N LEU A 425 -28.28 19.21 -3.40
CA LEU A 425 -27.25 18.41 -2.73
C LEU A 425 -25.83 18.99 -2.91
N ARG A 426 -25.54 19.57 -4.07
CA ARG A 426 -24.21 20.11 -4.40
C ARG A 426 -24.02 21.53 -3.87
N GLU A 427 -24.99 22.42 -4.14
CA GLU A 427 -24.89 23.84 -3.84
C GLU A 427 -25.22 24.15 -2.38
N THR A 428 -26.25 23.52 -1.82
CA THR A 428 -26.68 23.79 -0.44
C THR A 428 -25.93 22.94 0.58
N TYR A 429 -25.74 21.65 0.29
CA TYR A 429 -25.12 20.71 1.24
C TYR A 429 -23.64 20.44 0.95
N GLY A 430 -23.09 20.97 -0.15
CA GLY A 430 -21.67 20.85 -0.47
C GLY A 430 -21.23 19.48 -0.96
N LEU A 431 -22.12 18.61 -1.47
CA LEU A 431 -21.74 17.31 -1.99
C LEU A 431 -20.82 17.46 -3.23
N HIS A 432 -19.63 16.87 -3.19
CA HIS A 432 -18.71 16.90 -4.32
C HIS A 432 -19.23 16.07 -5.49
N SER A 433 -19.03 16.56 -6.72
CA SER A 433 -19.19 15.78 -7.94
C SER A 433 -17.82 15.42 -8.51
N LEU A 434 -17.63 14.15 -8.84
CA LEU A 434 -16.38 13.65 -9.40
C LEU A 434 -16.27 13.92 -10.90
N ALA A 435 -17.40 13.97 -11.62
CA ALA A 435 -17.42 14.13 -13.08
C ALA A 435 -16.61 15.35 -13.61
N PRO A 436 -16.62 16.54 -12.99
CA PRO A 436 -15.82 17.68 -13.45
C PRO A 436 -14.31 17.50 -13.30
N ARG A 437 -13.84 16.62 -12.39
CA ARG A 437 -12.40 16.46 -12.07
C ARG A 437 -11.60 15.94 -13.25
N THR A 438 -12.24 15.23 -14.18
CA THR A 438 -11.56 14.59 -15.32
C THR A 438 -11.08 15.59 -16.37
N LYS A 439 -11.59 16.82 -16.38
CA LYS A 439 -11.12 17.91 -17.27
C LYS A 439 -9.65 18.27 -17.04
N ASN A 440 -9.12 18.02 -15.84
CA ASN A 440 -7.78 18.43 -15.45
C ASN A 440 -6.72 17.33 -15.61
N PHE A 441 -7.10 16.11 -16.02
CA PHE A 441 -6.15 15.02 -16.12
C PHE A 441 -5.25 15.11 -17.38
N PRO A 442 -3.98 14.69 -17.30
CA PRO A 442 -3.05 14.77 -18.43
C PRO A 442 -3.55 14.08 -19.70
N TRP A 443 -4.25 12.94 -19.57
CA TRP A 443 -4.84 12.23 -20.71
C TRP A 443 -6.04 12.96 -21.33
N ALA A 444 -6.72 13.81 -20.55
CA ALA A 444 -7.78 14.69 -21.08
C ALA A 444 -7.19 15.88 -21.85
N LYS A 445 -6.01 16.38 -21.45
CA LYS A 445 -5.27 17.45 -22.15
C LYS A 445 -4.51 16.96 -23.38
N ALA A 446 -3.99 15.74 -23.37
CA ALA A 446 -3.35 15.11 -24.54
C ALA A 446 -4.34 14.95 -25.73
N CYS A 447 -5.64 14.78 -25.44
CA CYS A 447 -6.72 14.81 -26.43
C CYS A 447 -6.95 16.21 -27.06
N VAL A 448 -6.48 17.29 -26.42
CA VAL A 448 -6.56 18.66 -26.96
C VAL A 448 -5.33 18.98 -27.79
N GLN A 449 -4.14 18.52 -27.39
CA GLN A 449 -2.90 18.78 -28.13
C GLN A 449 -2.78 18.01 -29.46
N LEU A 450 -3.33 16.80 -29.55
CA LEU A 450 -3.44 16.09 -30.85
C LEU A 450 -4.37 16.78 -31.85
N LYS A 451 -5.20 17.74 -31.42
CA LYS A 451 -6.00 18.58 -32.33
C LYS A 451 -5.24 19.76 -32.92
N ALA A 452 -4.12 20.16 -32.31
CA ALA A 452 -3.31 21.27 -32.80
C ALA A 452 -2.28 20.84 -33.85
N GLY A 453 -2.04 19.53 -34.02
CA GLY A 453 -1.06 18.98 -34.97
C GLY A 453 -1.63 18.53 -36.33
N CYS A 454 -2.95 18.58 -36.53
CA CYS A 454 -3.60 18.23 -37.80
C CYS A 454 -4.07 19.51 -38.49
N GLY A 455 -3.15 20.28 -39.06
CA GLY A 455 -3.48 21.52 -39.75
C GLY A 455 -2.26 22.31 -40.17
N LYS A 456 -1.48 21.75 -41.11
CA LYS A 456 -0.73 22.48 -42.14
C LYS A 456 -0.08 21.47 -43.07
N THR A 457 -0.72 21.29 -44.21
CA THR A 457 -0.15 20.70 -45.42
C THR A 457 1.08 21.51 -45.83
N ALA A 458 2.27 20.93 -45.70
CA ALA A 458 3.44 21.37 -46.44
C ALA A 458 3.40 20.72 -47.83
N ARG A 459 3.28 21.54 -48.88
CA ARG A 459 3.54 21.14 -50.26
C ARG A 459 5.06 21.09 -50.50
N PRO A 460 5.55 20.26 -51.44
CA PRO A 460 6.97 20.13 -51.72
C PRO A 460 7.44 21.23 -52.67
N VAL A 461 8.56 21.87 -52.33
CA VAL A 461 9.66 22.26 -53.23
C VAL A 461 10.95 22.09 -52.44
#